data_AF-A0A8S3I9Q0-F1
#
_entry.id   AF-A0A8S3I9Q0-F1
#
_cell.length_a   1.000
_cell.length_b   1.000
_cell.length_c   1.000
_cell.angle_alpha   90.00
_cell.angle_beta   90.00
_cell.angle_gamma   90.00
#
_symmetry.space_group_name_H-M   'P 1'
#
loop_
_entity.id
_entity.type
_entity.pdbx_description
1 polymer ?
#
loop_
_entity_poly.entity_id
_entity_poly.type
_entity_poly.pdbx_seq_one_letter_code
_entity_poly.pdbx_strand_id
1 'polypeptide(L)'
;MKQIKNVSAENGQLYKNLCNKVKKSARQDKDNWIQDKCNEIENGLKIGNTKQAYSLIKTLKNNFVPRITMIRNQDGTMQQSKEGVKQRWTQYCSGLYKDEGGGDEMVKELEGISPSYKEDPQDILYSEVEEAIRTLKSNKSPGSDGITAEMVQAGG
;
A
#
# COMPACT_ATOMS: atom_id res chain seq x y z
N MET A 1 59.31 27.09 -24.16
CA MET A 1 58.34 26.90 -23.05
C MET A 1 56.98 26.48 -23.61
N LYS A 2 56.68 25.18 -23.67
CA LYS A 2 55.37 24.66 -24.13
C LYS A 2 55.00 23.40 -23.33
N GLN A 3 54.40 23.51 -22.15
CA GLN A 3 53.86 22.32 -21.44
C GLN A 3 52.63 22.55 -20.54
N ILE A 4 51.87 23.65 -20.65
CA ILE A 4 50.72 23.88 -19.73
C ILE A 4 49.36 23.42 -20.30
N LYS A 5 49.24 23.16 -21.62
CA LYS A 5 47.94 22.82 -22.25
C LYS A 5 47.57 21.32 -22.24
N ASN A 6 48.52 20.38 -22.07
CA ASN A 6 48.22 18.93 -22.13
C ASN A 6 47.58 18.37 -20.85
N VAL A 7 47.92 18.90 -19.68
CA VAL A 7 47.42 18.38 -18.38
C VAL A 7 45.89 18.52 -18.26
N SER A 8 45.30 19.58 -18.81
CA SER A 8 43.84 19.79 -18.77
C SER A 8 43.07 18.83 -19.69
N ALA A 9 43.61 18.54 -20.88
CA ALA A 9 42.99 17.62 -21.83
C ALA A 9 43.10 16.16 -21.37
N GLU A 10 44.26 15.75 -20.84
CA GLU A 10 44.49 14.42 -20.26
C GLU A 10 43.62 14.19 -19.02
N ASN A 11 43.52 15.16 -18.12
CA ASN A 11 42.64 15.09 -16.94
C ASN A 11 41.15 15.00 -17.34
N GLY A 12 40.72 15.76 -18.37
CA GLY A 12 39.37 15.67 -18.91
C GLY A 12 39.06 14.30 -19.53
N GLN A 13 40.03 13.71 -20.22
CA GLN A 13 39.89 12.36 -20.78
C GLN A 13 39.87 11.29 -19.69
N LEU A 14 40.70 11.41 -18.66
CA LEU A 14 40.71 10.54 -17.49
C LEU A 14 39.36 10.58 -16.76
N TYR A 15 38.81 11.77 -16.52
CA TYR A 15 37.48 11.94 -15.91
C TYR A 15 36.38 11.24 -16.72
N LYS A 16 36.35 11.44 -18.05
CA LYS A 16 35.38 10.76 -18.93
C LYS A 16 35.52 9.24 -18.85
N ASN A 17 36.75 8.73 -18.87
CA ASN A 17 37.01 7.30 -18.75
C ASN A 17 36.52 6.73 -17.41
N LEU A 18 36.75 7.44 -16.30
CA LEU A 18 36.27 7.06 -14.98
C LEU A 18 34.74 7.09 -14.90
N CYS A 19 34.08 8.15 -15.37
CA CYS A 19 32.62 8.21 -15.44
C CYS A 19 32.03 7.06 -16.27
N ASN A 20 32.65 6.71 -17.39
CA ASN A 20 32.20 5.60 -18.23
C ASN A 20 32.37 4.25 -17.51
N LYS A 21 33.47 4.05 -16.77
CA LYS A 21 33.66 2.86 -15.93
C LYS A 21 32.58 2.76 -14.84
N VAL A 22 32.30 3.84 -14.13
CA VAL A 22 31.24 3.87 -13.10
C VAL A 22 29.87 3.56 -13.70
N LYS A 23 29.52 4.20 -14.83
CA LYS A 23 28.25 3.92 -15.51
C LYS A 23 28.14 2.47 -15.99
N LYS A 24 29.25 1.89 -16.48
CA LYS A 24 29.28 0.49 -16.90
C LYS A 24 29.07 -0.45 -15.71
N SER A 25 29.77 -0.20 -14.59
CA SER A 25 29.59 -0.98 -13.36
C SER A 25 28.15 -0.91 -12.87
N ALA A 26 27.56 0.29 -12.78
CA ALA A 26 26.18 0.46 -12.31
C ALA A 26 25.15 -0.25 -13.20
N ARG A 27 25.39 -0.33 -14.51
CA ARG A 27 24.55 -1.12 -15.44
C ARG A 27 24.70 -2.61 -15.18
N GLN A 28 25.94 -3.10 -15.07
CA GLN A 28 26.24 -4.49 -14.75
C GLN A 28 25.57 -4.93 -13.44
N ASP A 29 25.69 -4.12 -12.39
CA ASP A 29 25.10 -4.40 -11.08
C ASP A 29 23.56 -4.44 -11.15
N LYS A 30 22.96 -3.54 -11.93
CA LYS A 30 21.51 -3.55 -12.19
C LYS A 30 21.08 -4.83 -12.93
N ASP A 31 21.82 -5.23 -13.96
CA ASP A 31 21.50 -6.41 -14.76
C ASP A 31 21.61 -7.68 -13.91
N ASN A 32 22.68 -7.80 -13.11
CA ASN A 32 22.87 -8.90 -12.16
C ASN A 32 21.71 -8.97 -11.15
N TRP A 33 21.33 -7.82 -10.57
CA TRP A 33 20.21 -7.75 -9.63
C TRP A 33 18.87 -8.19 -10.27
N ILE A 34 18.61 -7.79 -11.52
CA ILE A 34 17.41 -8.24 -12.24
C ILE A 34 17.45 -9.75 -12.45
N GLN A 35 18.59 -10.30 -12.86
CA GLN A 35 18.76 -11.74 -13.09
C GLN A 35 18.51 -12.54 -11.81
N ASP A 36 19.05 -12.11 -10.67
CA ASP A 36 18.80 -12.74 -9.37
C ASP A 36 17.31 -12.74 -9.01
N LYS A 37 16.60 -11.63 -9.27
CA LYS A 37 15.16 -11.54 -9.03
C LYS A 37 14.34 -12.44 -9.95
N CYS A 38 14.74 -12.59 -11.21
CA CYS A 38 14.11 -13.55 -12.12
C CYS A 38 14.29 -14.99 -11.62
N ASN A 39 15.49 -15.35 -11.16
CA ASN A 39 15.75 -16.68 -10.57
C ASN A 39 14.89 -16.94 -9.32
N GLU A 40 14.74 -15.94 -8.44
CA GLU A 40 13.84 -16.03 -7.27
C GLU A 40 12.38 -16.27 -7.68
N ILE A 41 11.90 -15.58 -8.73
CA ILE A 41 10.54 -15.73 -9.26
C ILE A 41 10.35 -17.16 -9.81
N GLU A 42 11.27 -17.64 -10.64
CA GLU A 42 11.18 -18.99 -11.22
C GLU A 42 11.14 -20.07 -10.14
N ASN A 43 12.00 -19.96 -9.13
CA ASN A 43 12.03 -20.91 -8.02
C ASN A 43 10.76 -20.83 -7.18
N GLY A 44 10.25 -19.62 -6.91
CA GLY A 44 8.98 -19.41 -6.21
C GLY A 44 7.79 -20.04 -6.96
N LEU A 45 7.76 -19.94 -8.29
CA LEU A 45 6.75 -20.57 -9.12
C LEU A 45 6.85 -22.11 -9.11
N LYS A 46 8.07 -22.66 -9.16
CA LYS A 46 8.30 -24.13 -9.09
C LYS A 46 7.84 -24.74 -7.77
N ILE A 47 8.07 -24.05 -6.66
CA ILE A 47 7.72 -24.53 -5.30
C ILE A 47 6.24 -24.27 -4.96
N GLY A 48 5.52 -23.52 -5.80
CA GLY A 48 4.10 -23.17 -5.56
C GLY A 48 3.89 -21.94 -4.68
N ASN A 49 4.93 -21.18 -4.36
CA ASN A 49 4.84 -19.91 -3.63
C ASN A 49 4.51 -18.75 -4.60
N THR A 50 3.31 -18.83 -5.18
CA THR A 50 2.83 -17.88 -6.19
C THR A 50 2.75 -16.45 -5.66
N LYS A 51 2.38 -16.26 -4.38
CA LYS A 51 2.26 -14.94 -3.75
C LYS A 51 3.60 -14.18 -3.75
N GLN A 52 4.69 -14.84 -3.35
CA GLN A 52 6.01 -14.21 -3.36
C GLN A 52 6.47 -13.90 -4.79
N ALA A 53 6.27 -14.84 -5.72
CA ALA A 53 6.61 -14.66 -7.13
C ALA A 53 5.87 -13.44 -7.74
N TYR A 54 4.55 -13.34 -7.55
CA TYR A 54 3.78 -12.19 -8.04
C TYR A 54 4.15 -10.88 -7.35
N SER A 55 4.52 -10.90 -6.07
CA SER A 55 5.03 -9.71 -5.37
C SER A 55 6.34 -9.23 -5.99
N LEU A 56 7.28 -10.13 -6.31
CA LEU A 56 8.54 -9.78 -6.97
C LEU A 56 8.31 -9.26 -8.40
N ILE A 57 7.42 -9.90 -9.17
CA ILE A 57 7.02 -9.42 -10.51
C ILE A 57 6.47 -8.00 -10.43
N LYS A 58 5.62 -7.71 -9.43
CA LYS A 58 5.06 -6.37 -9.22
C LYS A 58 6.16 -5.34 -8.92
N THR A 59 7.16 -5.71 -8.13
CA THR A 59 8.32 -4.85 -7.83
C THR A 59 9.17 -4.58 -9.08
N LEU A 60 9.37 -5.56 -9.96
CA LEU A 60 10.12 -5.37 -11.21
C LEU A 60 9.35 -4.54 -12.24
N LYS A 61 8.02 -4.72 -12.32
CA LYS A 61 7.16 -4.01 -13.27
C LYS A 61 6.98 -2.53 -12.90
N ASN A 62 6.81 -2.25 -11.62
CA ASN A 62 6.50 -0.90 -11.17
C ASN A 62 7.78 -0.09 -10.95
N ASN A 63 7.77 1.14 -11.44
CA ASN A 63 8.80 2.10 -11.07
C ASN A 63 8.76 2.34 -9.56
N PHE A 64 9.93 2.59 -8.97
CA PHE A 64 10.01 3.04 -7.59
C PHE A 64 9.28 4.37 -7.45
N VAL A 65 8.17 4.35 -6.73
CA VAL A 65 7.46 5.57 -6.32
C VAL A 65 7.86 5.84 -4.87
N PRO A 66 8.58 6.93 -4.58
CA PRO A 66 8.87 7.29 -3.20
C PRO A 66 7.54 7.51 -2.47
N ARG A 67 7.36 6.86 -1.32
CA ARG A 67 6.21 7.15 -0.47
C ARG A 67 6.40 8.52 0.16
N ILE A 68 5.65 9.50 -0.32
CA ILE A 68 5.58 10.82 0.29
C ILE A 68 4.68 10.70 1.53
N THR A 69 5.27 10.67 2.71
CA THR A 69 4.55 10.67 4.00
C THR A 69 4.46 12.07 4.59
N MET A 70 4.47 13.11 3.74
CA MET A 70 4.42 14.50 4.18
C MET A 70 2.99 15.02 4.12
N ILE A 71 2.54 15.67 5.20
CA ILE A 71 1.24 16.33 5.25
C ILE A 71 1.43 17.82 5.52
N ARG A 72 0.58 18.67 4.93
CA ARG A 72 0.60 20.12 5.18
C ARG A 72 -0.16 20.43 6.49
N ASN A 73 0.52 21.15 7.38
CA ASN A 73 -0.06 21.68 8.61
C ASN A 73 -0.90 22.92 8.35
N GLN A 74 -1.67 23.35 9.36
CA GLN A 74 -2.54 24.53 9.27
C GLN A 74 -1.75 25.79 8.93
N ASP A 75 -0.51 25.90 9.41
CA ASP A 75 0.40 27.02 9.15
C ASP A 75 1.09 26.94 7.77
N GLY A 76 0.70 25.97 6.92
CA GLY A 76 1.26 25.78 5.58
C GLY A 76 2.61 25.03 5.55
N THR A 77 3.19 24.70 6.71
CA THR A 77 4.44 23.95 6.82
C THR A 77 4.23 22.45 6.51
N MET A 78 5.22 21.81 5.90
CA MET A 78 5.15 20.38 5.57
C MET A 78 5.71 19.53 6.72
N GLN A 79 4.89 18.66 7.29
CA GLN A 79 5.27 17.77 8.39
C GLN A 79 5.62 16.38 7.87
N GLN A 80 6.83 15.91 8.19
CA GLN A 80 7.34 14.59 7.76
C GLN A 80 7.38 13.55 8.89
N SER A 81 7.30 13.99 10.16
CA SER A 81 7.34 13.09 11.32
C SER A 81 6.05 12.28 11.44
N LYS A 82 6.16 11.02 11.84
CA LYS A 82 4.99 10.12 11.99
C LYS A 82 4.01 10.65 13.02
N GLU A 83 4.52 11.10 14.16
CA GLU A 83 3.77 11.69 15.27
C GLU A 83 3.04 12.94 14.81
N GLY A 84 3.74 13.74 14.01
CA GLY A 84 3.21 14.95 13.41
C GLY A 84 2.06 14.71 12.44
N VAL A 85 2.27 13.80 11.50
CA VAL A 85 1.22 13.38 10.56
C VAL A 85 0.00 12.88 11.31
N LYS A 86 0.19 12.05 12.36
CA LYS A 86 -0.90 11.55 13.20
C LYS A 86 -1.65 12.70 13.89
N GLN A 87 -0.93 13.63 14.52
CA GLN A 87 -1.53 14.79 15.18
C GLN A 87 -2.34 15.64 14.21
N ARG A 88 -1.82 15.88 13.00
CA ARG A 88 -2.51 16.64 11.96
C ARG A 88 -3.81 15.97 11.51
N TRP A 89 -3.80 14.64 11.36
CA TRP A 89 -5.01 13.85 11.08
C TRP A 89 -6.02 13.95 12.21
N THR A 90 -5.59 13.81 13.47
CA THR A 90 -6.48 13.97 14.63
C THR A 90 -7.13 15.36 14.62
N GLN A 91 -6.34 16.42 14.49
CA GLN A 91 -6.87 17.79 14.42
C GLN A 91 -7.85 18.00 13.27
N TYR A 92 -7.55 17.45 12.09
CA TYR A 92 -8.43 17.55 10.93
C TYR A 92 -9.77 16.85 11.17
N CYS A 93 -9.73 15.58 11.57
CA CYS A 93 -10.94 14.78 11.79
C CYS A 93 -11.76 15.32 12.96
N SER A 94 -11.12 15.74 14.05
CA SER A 94 -11.81 16.35 15.20
C SER A 94 -12.49 17.67 14.82
N GLY A 95 -11.94 18.45 13.90
CA GLY A 95 -12.62 19.64 13.37
C GLY A 95 -13.75 19.29 12.41
N LEU A 96 -13.55 18.31 11.52
CA LEU A 96 -14.53 17.89 10.53
C LEU A 96 -15.78 17.27 11.15
N TYR A 97 -15.61 16.47 12.21
CA TYR A 97 -16.68 15.78 12.92
C TYR A 97 -17.02 16.45 14.25
N LYS A 98 -16.63 17.71 14.44
CA LYS A 98 -17.09 18.46 15.61
C LYS A 98 -18.58 18.70 15.43
N ASP A 99 -19.40 18.03 16.23
CA ASP A 99 -20.83 18.30 16.27
C ASP A 99 -21.03 19.72 16.81
N GLU A 100 -21.53 20.62 15.96
CA GLU A 100 -21.87 21.99 16.34
C GLU A 100 -23.24 22.08 17.04
N GLY A 101 -23.82 20.93 17.42
CA GLY A 101 -25.09 20.84 18.15
C GLY A 101 -26.29 20.54 17.24
N GLY A 102 -26.05 20.11 16.00
CA GLY A 102 -27.08 19.76 15.02
C GLY A 102 -27.30 18.25 14.87
N GLY A 103 -26.49 17.41 15.53
CA GLY A 103 -26.63 15.96 15.46
C GLY A 103 -28.00 15.45 15.90
N ASP A 104 -28.61 16.07 16.90
CA ASP A 104 -29.92 15.66 17.43
C ASP A 104 -31.07 15.96 16.44
N GLU A 105 -30.93 17.02 15.64
CA GLU A 105 -31.88 17.38 14.58
C GLU A 105 -31.70 16.48 13.35
N MET A 106 -30.45 16.19 12.99
CA MET A 106 -30.11 15.24 11.91
C MET A 106 -30.58 13.81 12.25
N VAL A 107 -30.43 13.36 13.50
CA VAL A 107 -30.92 12.04 13.94
C VAL A 107 -32.45 11.97 13.87
N LYS A 108 -33.16 13.02 14.28
CA LYS A 108 -34.63 13.09 14.14
C LYS A 108 -35.08 13.08 12.68
N GLU A 109 -34.35 13.76 11.80
CA GLU A 109 -34.64 13.76 10.36
C GLU A 109 -34.44 12.37 9.75
N LEU A 110 -33.37 11.65 10.16
CA LEU A 110 -33.11 10.27 9.75
C LEU A 110 -34.15 9.28 10.28
N GLU A 111 -34.63 9.46 11.51
CA GLU A 111 -35.73 8.65 12.07
C GLU A 111 -37.04 8.83 11.28
N GLY A 112 -37.29 10.02 10.74
CA GLY A 112 -38.46 10.30 9.90
C GLY A 112 -38.38 9.71 8.48
N ILE A 113 -37.17 9.48 7.97
CA ILE A 113 -36.92 8.90 6.64
C ILE A 113 -36.78 7.37 6.71
N SER A 114 -36.45 6.83 7.89
CA SER A 114 -36.28 5.38 8.07
C SER A 114 -37.61 4.65 7.83
N PRO A 115 -37.66 3.67 6.90
CA PRO A 115 -38.84 2.85 6.72
C PRO A 115 -39.23 2.21 8.06
N SER A 116 -40.51 2.28 8.43
CA SER A 116 -41.02 1.55 9.58
C SER A 116 -40.69 0.07 9.38
N TYR A 117 -39.90 -0.52 10.27
CA TYR A 117 -39.53 -1.96 10.29
C TYR A 117 -40.74 -2.88 10.56
N LYS A 118 -41.89 -2.58 9.95
CA LYS A 118 -43.10 -3.41 9.95
C LYS A 118 -43.22 -4.21 8.65
N GLU A 119 -42.10 -4.54 8.03
CA GLU A 119 -42.07 -5.58 7.02
C GLU A 119 -41.70 -6.87 7.75
N ASP A 120 -42.59 -7.86 7.66
CA ASP A 120 -42.41 -9.23 8.13
C ASP A 120 -40.95 -9.65 7.93
N PRO A 121 -40.24 -10.12 8.97
CA PRO A 121 -39.01 -10.84 8.73
C PRO A 121 -39.40 -12.07 7.92
N GLN A 122 -39.12 -12.07 6.62
CA GLN A 122 -39.08 -13.31 5.86
C GLN A 122 -38.12 -14.22 6.62
N ASP A 123 -38.65 -15.30 7.19
CA ASP A 123 -37.87 -16.23 7.99
C ASP A 123 -36.64 -16.68 7.18
N ILE A 124 -35.44 -16.40 7.70
CA ILE A 124 -34.19 -16.82 7.06
C ILE A 124 -34.20 -18.35 6.97
N LEU A 125 -34.14 -18.89 5.75
CA LEU A 125 -34.15 -20.33 5.59
C LEU A 125 -32.77 -20.91 5.94
N TYR A 126 -32.78 -22.10 6.53
CA TYR A 126 -31.55 -22.84 6.84
C TYR A 126 -30.65 -23.04 5.60
N SER A 127 -31.27 -23.26 4.43
CA SER A 127 -30.55 -23.41 3.16
C SER A 127 -29.78 -22.16 2.74
N GLU A 128 -30.32 -20.97 3.02
CA GLU A 128 -29.65 -19.69 2.72
C GLU A 128 -28.44 -19.49 3.62
N VAL A 129 -28.55 -19.86 4.90
CA VAL A 129 -27.44 -19.82 5.86
C VAL A 129 -26.33 -20.78 5.45
N GLU A 130 -26.68 -22.01 5.06
CA GLU A 130 -25.69 -22.96 4.54
C GLU A 130 -24.98 -22.44 3.29
N GLU A 131 -25.72 -21.86 2.34
CA GLU A 131 -25.13 -21.29 1.14
C GLU A 131 -24.22 -20.09 1.46
N ALA A 132 -24.63 -19.23 2.40
CA ALA A 132 -23.80 -18.14 2.88
C ALA A 132 -22.48 -18.64 3.49
N ILE A 133 -22.51 -19.67 4.34
CA ILE A 133 -21.31 -20.27 4.93
C ILE A 133 -20.42 -20.89 3.84
N ARG A 134 -21.01 -21.63 2.88
CA ARG A 134 -20.27 -22.24 1.77
C ARG A 134 -19.60 -21.20 0.85
N THR A 135 -20.23 -20.05 0.66
CA THR A 135 -19.74 -18.99 -0.24
C THR A 135 -18.76 -18.01 0.43
N LEU A 136 -18.50 -18.15 1.74
CA LEU A 136 -17.50 -17.35 2.44
C LEU A 136 -16.11 -17.48 1.78
N LYS A 137 -15.47 -16.32 1.57
CA LYS A 137 -14.13 -16.25 0.97
C LYS A 137 -13.06 -16.58 2.00
N SER A 138 -12.29 -17.62 1.75
CA SER A 138 -11.12 -17.97 2.55
C SER A 138 -9.95 -16.99 2.36
N ASN A 139 -9.00 -17.00 3.29
CA ASN A 139 -7.80 -16.19 3.40
C ASN A 139 -8.07 -14.69 3.50
N LYS A 140 -9.19 -14.32 4.12
CA LYS A 140 -9.49 -12.94 4.50
C LYS A 140 -9.02 -12.68 5.93
N SER A 141 -8.66 -11.43 6.20
CA SER A 141 -8.34 -11.02 7.56
C SER A 141 -9.59 -11.18 8.45
N PRO A 142 -9.44 -11.71 9.67
CA PRO A 142 -10.55 -11.78 10.62
C PRO A 142 -11.05 -10.38 10.98
N GLY A 143 -12.29 -10.32 11.47
CA GLY A 143 -12.86 -9.11 12.04
C GLY A 143 -12.22 -8.72 13.37
N SER A 144 -12.81 -7.74 14.04
CA SER A 144 -12.41 -7.35 15.41
C SER A 144 -12.60 -8.47 16.43
N ASP A 145 -13.43 -9.45 16.11
CA ASP A 145 -13.69 -10.67 16.87
C ASP A 145 -12.57 -11.72 16.78
N GLY A 146 -11.65 -11.59 15.81
CA GLY A 146 -10.55 -12.54 15.59
C GLY A 146 -10.97 -13.85 14.93
N ILE A 147 -12.22 -13.97 14.45
CA ILE A 147 -12.76 -15.19 13.84
C ILE A 147 -12.55 -15.13 12.32
N THR A 148 -11.97 -16.17 11.74
CA THR A 148 -11.76 -16.25 10.29
C THR A 148 -12.90 -17.02 9.61
N ALA A 149 -13.06 -16.81 8.30
CA ALA A 149 -14.07 -17.52 7.50
C ALA A 149 -13.90 -19.05 7.56
N GLU A 150 -12.65 -19.54 7.63
CA GLU A 150 -12.33 -20.96 7.73
C GLU A 150 -12.78 -21.56 9.05
N MET A 151 -12.68 -20.78 10.15
CA MET A 151 -13.17 -21.22 11.46
C MET A 151 -14.68 -21.44 11.43
N VAL A 152 -15.41 -20.55 10.76
CA VAL A 152 -16.87 -20.68 10.58
C VAL A 152 -17.23 -21.83 9.66
N GLN A 153 -16.48 -22.04 8.58
CA GLN A 153 -16.70 -23.14 7.63
C GLN A 153 -16.37 -24.52 8.22
N ALA A 154 -15.36 -24.61 9.11
CA ALA A 154 -14.93 -25.86 9.73
C ALA A 154 -15.67 -26.20 11.03
N GLY A 155 -16.23 -25.18 11.70
CA GLY A 155 -16.93 -25.32 12.98
C GLY A 155 -18.40 -25.73 12.88
N GLY A 156 -18.83 -26.31 11.75
CA GLY A 156 -20.16 -26.89 11.60
C GLY A 156 -20.45 -27.99 12.60
#